data_AF-A0A2R6LHQ8-F1
#
_entry.id   AF-A0A2R6LHQ8-F1
#
_cell.length_a   1.000
_cell.length_b   1.000
_cell.length_c   1.000
_cell.angle_alpha   90.00
_cell.angle_beta   90.00
_cell.angle_gamma   90.00
#
_symmetry.space_group_name_H-M   'P 1'
#
loop_
_entity.id
_entity.type
_entity.pdbx_description
1 polymer ?
#
loop_
_entity_poly.entity_id
_entity_poly.type
_entity_poly.pdbx_seq_one_letter_code
_entity_poly.pdbx_strand_id
1 'polypeptide(L)'
;MELGSRDAFDRMGTLGIEEEFYVVDEAGRPTAGTDELVYESDPPAVLEGRLDHELFKCVIETQTPTVESLSAGREALSEVRTALVEHAHEWGFDIAAAGLHPAARWRSLEHAEKSRYRSQLERIQYPQHRNTTAGLHVHVGVDDADKAMWVANELRWYLPVMLALSANSPFWNGYDTGLASARARIFEGLPNTGMPTAFEDFETFRRFERTMVETGSINDRGELWYDVRPHSEHGTVEVRTPDGQADPDRVFAFVEYTAALVEDLAARYEDGETGRNHRREPLDENKWRALRYGHDAELLTPEWDGTVGLGELVDRECERLGVSGLRALYEAESGAERQRRLLDEEGLDAVCAALLLGP
;
A
#
# COMPACT_ATOMS: atom_id res chain seq x y z
N MET A 1 5.76 -24.18 8.43
CA MET A 1 4.85 -23.13 7.96
C MET A 1 3.80 -22.98 9.04
N GLU A 2 3.86 -21.88 9.78
CA GLU A 2 2.80 -21.54 10.73
C GLU A 2 1.61 -21.03 9.90
N LEU A 3 0.45 -21.66 10.07
CA LEU A 3 -0.79 -21.19 9.45
C LEU A 3 -1.40 -20.12 10.34
N GLY A 4 -2.25 -19.27 9.77
CA GLY A 4 -2.96 -18.24 10.53
C GLY A 4 -3.80 -18.83 11.65
N SER A 5 -3.92 -18.08 12.74
CA SER A 5 -4.82 -18.43 13.84
C SER A 5 -5.96 -17.43 13.93
N ARG A 6 -7.14 -17.96 14.28
CA ARG A 6 -8.28 -17.14 14.71
C ARG A 6 -7.93 -16.35 15.96
N ASP A 7 -7.08 -16.91 16.82
CA ASP A 7 -6.67 -16.32 18.10
C ASP A 7 -5.79 -15.07 17.94
N ALA A 8 -5.28 -14.79 16.73
CA ALA A 8 -4.53 -13.57 16.47
C ALA A 8 -5.43 -12.32 16.52
N PHE A 9 -6.73 -12.47 16.25
CA PHE A 9 -7.71 -11.39 16.22
C PHE A 9 -8.27 -11.14 17.62
N ASP A 10 -7.51 -10.44 18.47
CA ASP A 10 -7.82 -10.26 19.89
C ASP A 10 -7.85 -8.78 20.36
N ARG A 11 -7.47 -7.84 19.50
CA ARG A 11 -7.36 -6.40 19.83
C ARG A 11 -7.96 -5.53 18.74
N MET A 12 -8.96 -4.74 19.10
CA MET A 12 -9.59 -3.76 18.21
C MET A 12 -8.83 -2.43 18.20
N GLY A 13 -8.67 -1.82 17.04
CA GLY A 13 -8.24 -0.41 16.90
C GLY A 13 -6.74 -0.15 17.06
N THR A 14 -5.91 -1.18 17.21
CA THR A 14 -4.46 -1.00 17.11
C THR A 14 -4.05 -0.64 15.68
N LEU A 15 -2.93 0.07 15.53
CA LEU A 15 -2.44 0.51 14.23
C LEU A 15 -1.02 0.02 13.97
N GLY A 16 -0.74 -0.33 12.73
CA GLY A 16 0.59 -0.55 12.18
C GLY A 16 0.67 0.05 10.76
N ILE A 17 1.80 0.63 10.43
CA ILE A 17 2.02 1.29 9.14
C ILE A 17 3.28 0.67 8.52
N GLU A 18 3.18 0.22 7.28
CA GLU A 18 4.32 -0.22 6.48
C GLU A 18 4.48 0.69 5.27
N GLU A 19 5.71 1.08 4.98
CA GLU A 19 6.05 1.95 3.85
C GLU A 19 7.20 1.39 3.05
N GLU A 20 7.00 1.27 1.74
CA GLU A 20 8.03 0.89 0.80
C GLU A 20 8.61 2.16 0.14
N PHE A 21 9.95 2.22 0.06
CA PHE A 21 10.68 3.36 -0.49
C PHE A 21 11.73 2.94 -1.51
N TYR A 22 12.19 3.90 -2.30
CA TYR A 22 13.37 3.74 -3.15
C TYR A 22 14.61 4.29 -2.46
N VAL A 23 15.67 3.49 -2.43
CA VAL A 23 17.03 3.96 -2.18
C VAL A 23 17.54 4.62 -3.46
N VAL A 24 18.00 5.85 -3.37
CA VAL A 24 18.41 6.66 -4.53
C VAL A 24 19.79 7.28 -4.36
N ASP A 25 20.45 7.56 -5.48
CA ASP A 25 21.72 8.28 -5.54
C ASP A 25 21.54 9.80 -5.30
N GLU A 26 22.65 10.55 -5.29
CA GLU A 26 22.67 12.02 -5.11
C GLU A 26 21.83 12.81 -6.12
N ALA A 27 21.45 12.17 -7.23
CA ALA A 27 20.62 12.76 -8.27
C ALA A 27 19.18 12.22 -8.20
N GLY A 28 18.80 11.53 -7.11
CA GLY A 28 17.47 10.98 -6.90
C GLY A 28 17.10 9.86 -7.88
N ARG A 29 18.05 9.06 -8.35
CA ARG A 29 17.78 7.88 -9.21
C ARG A 29 17.93 6.59 -8.42
N PRO A 30 17.06 5.57 -8.63
CA PRO A 30 17.13 4.31 -7.91
C PRO A 30 18.48 3.62 -8.07
N THR A 31 19.10 3.28 -6.95
CA THR A 31 20.40 2.61 -6.87
C THR A 31 20.33 1.44 -5.90
N ALA A 32 21.19 0.43 -6.10
CA ALA A 32 21.31 -0.65 -5.13
C ALA A 32 21.90 -0.08 -3.83
N GLY A 33 21.21 -0.29 -2.71
CA GLY A 33 21.68 0.10 -1.38
C GLY A 33 21.09 -0.73 -0.23
N THR A 34 20.22 -1.71 -0.53
CA THR A 34 19.66 -2.59 0.50
C THR A 34 20.72 -3.46 1.18
N ASP A 35 21.81 -3.79 0.48
CA ASP A 35 22.87 -4.62 1.08
C ASP A 35 23.55 -3.84 2.22
N GLU A 36 23.92 -2.60 1.93
CA GLU A 36 24.52 -1.65 2.87
C GLU A 36 23.57 -1.31 4.03
N LEU A 37 22.34 -0.90 3.71
CA LEU A 37 21.40 -0.37 4.71
C LEU A 37 20.77 -1.44 5.61
N VAL A 38 20.67 -2.68 5.14
CA VAL A 38 19.96 -3.77 5.86
C VAL A 38 20.90 -4.84 6.40
N TYR A 39 22.03 -5.15 5.73
CA TYR A 39 22.90 -6.27 6.12
C TYR A 39 24.30 -5.87 6.57
N GLU A 40 24.89 -4.84 5.98
CA GLU A 40 26.27 -4.46 6.24
C GLU A 40 26.42 -3.34 7.28
N SER A 41 25.29 -2.80 7.74
CA SER A 41 25.21 -1.78 8.78
C SER A 41 24.43 -2.29 10.00
N ASP A 42 24.58 -1.59 11.12
CA ASP A 42 23.73 -1.75 12.31
C ASP A 42 22.67 -0.65 12.29
N PRO A 43 21.41 -0.94 11.92
CA PRO A 43 20.36 0.07 11.93
C PRO A 43 20.16 0.67 13.33
N PRO A 44 19.78 1.96 13.43
CA PRO A 44 19.43 2.55 14.71
C PRO A 44 18.29 1.78 15.39
N ALA A 45 18.23 1.81 16.72
CA ALA A 45 17.28 1.01 17.51
C ALA A 45 15.80 1.21 17.11
N VAL A 46 15.44 2.38 16.58
CA VAL A 46 14.10 2.67 16.04
C VAL A 46 13.77 1.74 14.86
N LEU A 47 14.76 1.45 14.01
CA LEU A 47 14.63 0.61 12.82
C LEU A 47 14.96 -0.87 13.06
N GLU A 48 15.46 -1.23 14.25
CA GLU A 48 15.81 -2.62 14.57
C GLU A 48 14.58 -3.54 14.44
N GLY A 49 14.68 -4.54 13.54
CA GLY A 49 13.57 -5.44 13.22
C GLY A 49 12.41 -4.78 12.47
N ARG A 50 12.60 -3.56 11.96
CA ARG A 50 11.60 -2.73 11.26
C ARG A 50 12.10 -2.15 9.95
N LEU A 51 13.27 -2.57 9.49
CA LEU A 51 13.84 -2.23 8.19
C LEU A 51 14.15 -3.54 7.46
N ASP A 52 13.50 -3.75 6.32
CA ASP A 52 13.76 -4.88 5.41
C ASP A 52 13.96 -4.35 3.98
N HIS A 53 14.18 -5.28 3.06
CA HIS A 53 14.38 -5.07 1.63
C HIS A 53 13.33 -5.83 0.83
N GLU A 54 13.05 -5.29 -0.35
CA GLU A 54 12.20 -5.93 -1.36
C GLU A 54 13.03 -6.69 -2.41
N LEU A 55 12.37 -7.25 -3.43
CA LEU A 55 13.05 -7.99 -4.50
C LEU A 55 14.16 -7.17 -5.17
N PHE A 56 13.92 -5.89 -5.44
CA PHE A 56 14.90 -5.01 -6.07
C PHE A 56 15.78 -4.40 -4.99
N LYS A 57 17.10 -4.42 -5.17
CA LYS A 57 18.07 -3.88 -4.21
C LYS A 57 17.99 -2.37 -3.98
N CYS A 58 17.14 -1.68 -4.73
CA CYS A 58 16.83 -0.28 -4.57
C CYS A 58 15.51 -0.04 -3.84
N VAL A 59 14.82 -1.08 -3.35
CA VAL A 59 13.54 -0.96 -2.65
C VAL A 59 13.70 -1.50 -1.23
N ILE A 60 13.37 -0.65 -0.26
CA ILE A 60 13.38 -0.96 1.17
C ILE A 60 11.97 -0.83 1.72
N GLU A 61 11.71 -1.51 2.83
CA GLU A 61 10.45 -1.42 3.56
C GLU A 61 10.76 -1.03 5.01
N THR A 62 9.98 -0.09 5.56
CA THR A 62 9.94 0.16 6.99
C THR A 62 8.58 -0.13 7.60
N GLN A 63 8.59 -0.45 8.89
CA GLN A 63 7.38 -0.73 9.65
C GLN A 63 7.37 0.10 10.94
N THR A 64 6.20 0.60 11.34
CA THR A 64 6.05 1.19 12.69
C THR A 64 5.87 0.11 13.74
N PRO A 65 6.21 0.35 15.02
CA PRO A 65 5.67 -0.46 16.09
C PRO A 65 4.13 -0.45 16.07
N THR A 66 3.51 -1.49 16.63
CA THR A 66 2.07 -1.47 16.90
C THR A 66 1.75 -0.41 17.94
N VAL A 67 0.80 0.48 17.63
CA VAL A 67 0.37 1.57 18.51
C VAL A 67 -1.13 1.49 18.80
N GLU A 68 -1.58 2.19 19.84
CA GLU A 68 -2.98 2.17 20.31
C GLU A 68 -3.76 3.46 20.01
N SER A 69 -3.16 4.42 19.32
CA SER A 69 -3.84 5.67 18.96
C SER A 69 -3.26 6.30 17.70
N LEU A 70 -4.08 7.12 17.04
CA LEU A 70 -3.67 7.91 15.89
C LEU A 70 -2.48 8.84 16.23
N SER A 71 -2.51 9.53 17.37
CA SER A 71 -1.40 10.41 17.76
C SER A 71 -0.08 9.65 17.92
N ALA A 72 -0.10 8.48 18.56
CA ALA A 72 1.09 7.64 18.69
C ALA A 72 1.56 7.09 17.33
N GLY A 73 0.62 6.79 16.41
CA GLY A 73 0.97 6.36 15.05
C GLY A 73 1.66 7.46 14.25
N ARG A 74 1.23 8.71 14.41
CA ARG A 74 1.86 9.87 13.77
C ARG A 74 3.28 10.07 14.28
N GLU A 75 3.48 10.00 15.60
CA GLU A 75 4.80 10.11 16.22
C GLU A 75 5.73 8.99 15.75
N ALA A 76 5.26 7.73 15.81
CA ALA A 76 6.02 6.57 15.35
C ALA A 76 6.40 6.64 13.87
N LEU A 77 5.48 7.09 13.00
CA LEU A 77 5.74 7.29 11.58
C LEU A 77 6.87 8.30 11.34
N SER A 78 6.81 9.45 12.01
CA SER A 78 7.83 10.48 11.92
C SER A 78 9.19 9.98 12.44
N GLU A 79 9.21 9.30 13.59
CA GLU A 79 10.44 8.76 14.18
C GLU A 79 11.11 7.73 13.25
N VAL A 80 10.35 6.80 12.68
CA VAL A 80 10.86 5.79 11.74
C VAL A 80 11.39 6.44 10.47
N ARG A 81 10.67 7.41 9.89
CA ARG A 81 11.11 8.11 8.67
C ARG A 81 12.38 8.91 8.88
N THR A 82 12.46 9.71 9.96
CA THR A 82 13.66 10.48 10.28
C THR A 82 14.85 9.54 10.51
N ALA A 83 14.67 8.46 11.28
CA ALA A 83 15.73 7.47 11.49
C ALA A 83 16.19 6.81 10.19
N LEU A 84 15.26 6.52 9.27
CA LEU A 84 15.58 5.95 7.96
C LEU A 84 16.40 6.92 7.10
N VAL A 85 15.97 8.18 7.02
CA VAL A 85 16.65 9.22 6.22
C VAL A 85 18.06 9.47 6.77
N GLU A 86 18.20 9.61 8.10
CA GLU A 86 19.50 9.79 8.75
C GLU A 86 20.43 8.60 8.48
N HIS A 87 19.94 7.37 8.66
CA HIS A 87 20.70 6.15 8.38
C HIS A 87 21.13 6.05 6.92
N ALA A 88 20.23 6.36 5.97
CA ALA A 88 20.55 6.36 4.55
C ALA A 88 21.66 7.37 4.20
N HIS A 89 21.56 8.59 4.72
CA HIS A 89 22.56 9.64 4.49
C HIS A 89 23.95 9.27 5.03
N GLU A 90 24.03 8.58 6.18
CA GLU A 90 25.30 8.11 6.74
C GLU A 90 26.04 7.16 5.79
N TRP A 91 25.30 6.42 4.97
CA TRP A 91 25.81 5.49 3.97
C TRP A 91 25.87 6.07 2.54
N GLY A 92 25.61 7.37 2.38
CA GLY A 92 25.74 8.08 1.10
C GLY A 92 24.56 7.86 0.15
N PHE A 93 23.38 7.52 0.66
CA PHE A 93 22.15 7.37 -0.09
C PHE A 93 21.10 8.39 0.36
N ASP A 94 20.18 8.73 -0.53
CA ASP A 94 18.93 9.42 -0.19
C ASP A 94 17.75 8.43 -0.32
N ILE A 95 16.58 8.82 0.18
CA ILE A 95 15.34 8.01 0.12
C ILE A 95 14.26 8.77 -0.64
N ALA A 96 13.55 8.08 -1.54
CA ALA A 96 12.43 8.63 -2.31
C ALA A 96 11.16 7.76 -2.17
N ALA A 97 9.99 8.39 -2.23
CA ALA A 97 8.70 7.72 -2.18
C ALA A 97 7.83 8.02 -3.42
N ALA A 98 7.39 6.95 -4.08
CA ALA A 98 6.40 6.99 -5.16
C ALA A 98 5.77 5.60 -5.30
N GLY A 99 4.67 5.48 -6.04
CA GLY A 99 4.16 4.15 -6.39
C GLY A 99 5.07 3.40 -7.37
N LEU A 100 5.66 4.16 -8.30
CA LEU A 100 6.69 3.75 -9.26
C LEU A 100 7.63 4.94 -9.43
N HIS A 101 8.93 4.72 -9.23
CA HIS A 101 9.91 5.77 -9.45
C HIS A 101 10.03 6.10 -10.96
N PRO A 102 9.93 7.36 -11.39
CA PRO A 102 9.90 7.74 -12.82
C PRO A 102 11.19 7.37 -13.57
N ALA A 103 12.33 7.42 -12.89
CA ALA A 103 13.63 7.04 -13.43
C ALA A 103 13.93 5.52 -13.35
N ALA A 104 13.10 4.71 -12.68
CA ALA A 104 13.35 3.28 -12.55
C ALA A 104 13.26 2.56 -13.90
N ARG A 105 14.31 1.81 -14.24
CA ARG A 105 14.37 0.93 -15.41
C ARG A 105 14.68 -0.48 -14.94
N TRP A 106 13.65 -1.29 -14.73
CA TRP A 106 13.79 -2.59 -14.06
C TRP A 106 14.87 -3.50 -14.67
N ARG A 107 15.12 -3.42 -15.99
CA ARG A 107 16.15 -4.22 -16.69
C ARG A 107 17.59 -3.89 -16.27
N SER A 108 17.82 -2.71 -15.70
CA SER A 108 19.15 -2.28 -15.22
C SER A 108 19.25 -2.29 -13.70
N LEU A 109 18.17 -2.64 -12.99
CA LEU A 109 18.16 -2.71 -11.53
C LEU A 109 18.50 -4.11 -11.06
N GLU A 110 19.21 -4.19 -9.95
CA GLU A 110 19.65 -5.46 -9.37
C GLU A 110 18.56 -6.11 -8.53
N HIS A 111 18.49 -7.44 -8.58
CA HIS A 111 17.65 -8.21 -7.69
C HIS A 111 18.44 -8.68 -6.47
N ALA A 112 17.76 -8.76 -5.33
CA ALA A 112 18.25 -9.42 -4.14
C ALA A 112 18.48 -10.91 -4.40
N GLU A 113 19.54 -11.46 -3.79
CA GLU A 113 20.00 -12.83 -4.06
C GLU A 113 19.49 -13.87 -3.06
N LYS A 114 18.66 -13.46 -2.09
CA LYS A 114 18.12 -14.37 -1.07
C LYS A 114 17.29 -15.49 -1.68
N SER A 115 17.27 -16.64 -1.01
CA SER A 115 16.56 -17.84 -1.46
C SER A 115 15.07 -17.60 -1.72
N ARG A 116 14.39 -16.81 -0.86
CA ARG A 116 12.97 -16.46 -1.03
C ARG A 116 12.72 -15.78 -2.38
N TYR A 117 13.53 -14.79 -2.74
CA TYR A 117 13.38 -14.05 -3.99
C TYR A 117 13.75 -14.86 -5.22
N ARG A 118 14.81 -15.68 -5.14
CA ARG A 118 15.14 -16.63 -6.22
C ARG A 118 13.98 -17.57 -6.52
N SER A 119 13.31 -18.08 -5.48
CA SER A 119 12.14 -18.94 -5.64
C SER A 119 10.94 -18.22 -6.27
N GLN A 120 10.71 -16.94 -5.90
CA GLN A 120 9.65 -16.13 -6.51
C GLN A 120 9.92 -15.83 -7.98
N LEU A 121 11.15 -15.47 -8.33
CA LEU A 121 11.55 -15.25 -9.73
C LEU A 121 11.36 -16.52 -10.58
N GLU A 122 11.74 -17.68 -10.04
CA GLU A 122 11.57 -18.97 -10.73
C GLU A 122 10.08 -19.32 -10.91
N ARG A 123 9.24 -19.09 -9.89
CA ARG A 123 7.82 -19.46 -9.95
C ARG A 123 6.97 -18.48 -10.76
N ILE A 124 7.20 -17.18 -10.59
CA ILE A 124 6.34 -16.11 -11.15
C ILE A 124 6.86 -15.64 -12.51
N GLN A 125 8.17 -15.73 -12.76
CA GLN A 125 8.79 -15.36 -14.04
C GLN A 125 8.55 -13.88 -14.39
N TYR A 126 8.33 -13.59 -15.67
CA TYR A 126 8.38 -12.25 -16.26
C TYR A 126 7.62 -11.15 -15.49
N PRO A 127 6.42 -11.39 -14.93
CA PRO A 127 5.76 -10.42 -14.05
C PRO A 127 6.60 -9.96 -12.85
N GLN A 128 7.31 -10.87 -12.18
CA GLN A 128 8.12 -10.54 -11.00
C GLN A 128 9.39 -9.79 -11.37
N HIS A 129 10.00 -10.10 -12.52
CA HIS A 129 11.19 -9.41 -13.04
C HIS A 129 10.98 -7.91 -13.31
N ARG A 130 9.74 -7.42 -13.31
CA ARG A 130 9.42 -6.02 -13.59
C ARG A 130 8.69 -5.31 -12.43
N ASN A 131 8.58 -5.96 -11.28
CA ASN A 131 7.81 -5.48 -10.14
C ASN A 131 8.62 -4.53 -9.25
N THR A 132 8.86 -3.31 -9.71
CA THR A 132 9.58 -2.28 -8.96
C THR A 132 8.64 -1.41 -8.12
N THR A 133 7.53 -1.95 -7.63
CA THR A 133 6.46 -1.18 -6.99
C THR A 133 6.81 -0.81 -5.55
N ALA A 134 6.32 0.33 -5.08
CA ALA A 134 6.42 0.75 -3.68
C ALA A 134 5.05 1.26 -3.17
N GLY A 135 4.53 0.69 -2.09
CA GLY A 135 3.21 0.97 -1.52
C GLY A 135 3.24 1.56 -0.11
N LEU A 136 2.03 1.90 0.34
CA LEU A 136 1.72 2.15 1.75
C LEU A 136 0.72 1.09 2.21
N HIS A 137 1.03 0.39 3.30
CA HIS A 137 0.14 -0.56 3.94
C HIS A 137 -0.30 -0.04 5.30
N VAL A 138 -1.59 -0.15 5.57
CA VAL A 138 -2.18 0.24 6.86
C VAL A 138 -2.86 -0.97 7.48
N HIS A 139 -2.39 -1.34 8.66
CA HIS A 139 -2.95 -2.41 9.48
C HIS A 139 -3.82 -1.81 10.58
N VAL A 140 -5.06 -2.30 10.70
CA VAL A 140 -5.95 -1.98 11.82
C VAL A 140 -6.33 -3.26 12.54
N GLY A 141 -6.07 -3.33 13.85
CA GLY A 141 -6.42 -4.47 14.70
C GLY A 141 -7.93 -4.71 14.75
N VAL A 142 -8.33 -5.97 14.66
CA VAL A 142 -9.72 -6.41 14.81
C VAL A 142 -9.77 -7.58 15.80
N ASP A 143 -10.75 -7.55 16.70
CA ASP A 143 -10.89 -8.44 17.86
C ASP A 143 -11.78 -9.69 17.62
N ASP A 144 -12.15 -9.96 16.38
CA ASP A 144 -12.76 -11.22 15.96
C ASP A 144 -12.41 -11.50 14.49
N ALA A 145 -12.11 -12.76 14.18
CA ALA A 145 -11.67 -13.11 12.84
C ALA A 145 -12.78 -13.08 11.78
N ASP A 146 -14.03 -13.43 12.15
CA ASP A 146 -15.16 -13.36 11.22
C ASP A 146 -15.56 -11.90 10.97
N LYS A 147 -15.48 -11.06 12.01
CA LYS A 147 -15.55 -9.59 11.90
C LYS A 147 -14.47 -9.07 10.95
N ALA A 148 -13.21 -9.48 11.12
CA ALA A 148 -12.12 -9.03 10.24
C ALA A 148 -12.37 -9.43 8.77
N MET A 149 -12.88 -10.64 8.53
CA MET A 149 -13.25 -11.07 7.18
C MET A 149 -14.41 -10.27 6.61
N TRP A 150 -15.45 -10.00 7.42
CA TRP A 150 -16.58 -9.16 7.02
C TRP A 150 -16.13 -7.73 6.69
N VAL A 151 -15.31 -7.11 7.54
CA VAL A 151 -14.74 -5.77 7.32
C VAL A 151 -13.92 -5.75 6.02
N ALA A 152 -13.03 -6.72 5.80
CA ALA A 152 -12.25 -6.82 4.57
C ALA A 152 -13.14 -7.00 3.32
N ASN A 153 -14.27 -7.72 3.44
CA ASN A 153 -15.23 -7.84 2.36
C ASN A 153 -15.91 -6.50 2.01
N GLU A 154 -16.27 -5.69 3.00
CA GLU A 154 -16.91 -4.38 2.76
C GLU A 154 -15.89 -3.33 2.28
N LEU A 155 -14.67 -3.34 2.82
CA LEU A 155 -13.60 -2.40 2.47
C LEU A 155 -13.32 -2.33 0.96
N ARG A 156 -13.47 -3.46 0.25
CA ARG A 156 -13.28 -3.53 -1.22
C ARG A 156 -14.02 -2.42 -1.98
N TRP A 157 -15.20 -2.00 -1.51
CA TRP A 157 -15.97 -0.93 -2.14
C TRP A 157 -15.31 0.45 -2.00
N TYR A 158 -14.56 0.67 -0.93
CA TYR A 158 -13.95 1.95 -0.56
C TYR A 158 -12.52 2.10 -1.07
N LEU A 159 -11.81 0.99 -1.35
CA LEU A 159 -10.42 1.03 -1.85
C LEU A 159 -10.20 1.92 -3.08
N PRO A 160 -11.13 1.99 -4.07
CA PRO A 160 -10.95 2.89 -5.22
C PRO A 160 -10.85 4.38 -4.83
N VAL A 161 -11.48 4.82 -3.74
CA VAL A 161 -11.34 6.20 -3.24
C VAL A 161 -9.90 6.45 -2.78
N MET A 162 -9.34 5.54 -2.00
CA MET A 162 -7.94 5.63 -1.53
C MET A 162 -6.95 5.53 -2.70
N LEU A 163 -7.19 4.64 -3.67
CA LEU A 163 -6.36 4.51 -4.86
C LEU A 163 -6.32 5.79 -5.68
N ALA A 164 -7.49 6.39 -5.91
CA ALA A 164 -7.62 7.63 -6.67
C ALA A 164 -6.86 8.78 -6.01
N LEU A 165 -7.01 8.94 -4.69
CA LEU A 165 -6.36 10.01 -3.92
C LEU A 165 -4.86 9.82 -3.76
N SER A 166 -4.40 8.58 -3.62
CA SER A 166 -2.99 8.23 -3.41
C SER A 166 -2.17 8.21 -4.70
N ALA A 167 -2.80 8.22 -5.87
CA ALA A 167 -2.13 8.05 -7.16
C ALA A 167 -0.88 8.95 -7.31
N ASN A 168 0.28 8.31 -7.33
CA ASN A 168 1.60 8.95 -7.28
C ASN A 168 2.61 8.15 -8.14
N SER A 169 2.16 7.59 -9.26
CA SER A 169 2.99 6.75 -10.13
C SER A 169 2.59 6.79 -11.61
N PRO A 170 2.59 7.96 -12.27
CA PRO A 170 2.16 8.07 -13.66
C PRO A 170 3.16 7.48 -14.67
N PHE A 171 4.43 7.34 -14.28
CA PHE A 171 5.52 6.91 -15.16
C PHE A 171 5.94 5.45 -14.91
N TRP A 172 6.29 4.73 -15.98
CA TRP A 172 6.91 3.40 -15.89
C TRP A 172 8.00 3.25 -16.97
N ASN A 173 9.23 2.94 -16.56
CA ASN A 173 10.41 2.88 -17.44
C ASN A 173 10.64 4.17 -18.25
N GLY A 174 10.44 5.33 -17.63
CA GLY A 174 10.63 6.64 -18.27
C GLY A 174 9.56 7.01 -19.28
N TYR A 175 8.40 6.35 -19.27
CA TYR A 175 7.27 6.65 -20.15
C TYR A 175 6.03 7.03 -19.34
N ASP A 176 5.34 8.11 -19.73
CA ASP A 176 4.03 8.45 -19.17
C ASP A 176 3.01 7.41 -19.64
N THR A 177 2.51 6.63 -18.71
CA THR A 177 1.60 5.51 -19.00
C THR A 177 0.19 5.97 -19.37
N GLY A 178 -0.15 7.24 -19.11
CA GLY A 178 -1.50 7.76 -19.15
C GLY A 178 -2.37 7.31 -17.96
N LEU A 179 -1.80 6.60 -16.98
CA LEU A 179 -2.45 6.23 -15.71
C LEU A 179 -2.06 7.24 -14.62
N ALA A 180 -2.91 7.43 -13.62
CA ALA A 180 -2.55 8.18 -12.42
C ALA A 180 -1.72 7.30 -11.46
N SER A 181 -2.12 6.04 -11.27
CA SER A 181 -1.34 5.01 -10.61
C SER A 181 -1.06 3.86 -11.58
N ALA A 182 0.13 3.87 -12.19
CA ALA A 182 0.60 2.72 -12.95
C ALA A 182 1.05 1.57 -12.03
N ARG A 183 1.44 1.88 -10.77
CA ARG A 183 1.76 0.87 -9.74
C ARG A 183 0.68 -0.19 -9.67
N ALA A 184 -0.57 0.23 -9.51
CA ALA A 184 -1.70 -0.69 -9.35
C ALA A 184 -1.81 -1.70 -10.52
N ARG A 185 -1.58 -1.26 -11.77
CA ARG A 185 -1.62 -2.16 -12.94
C ARG A 185 -0.38 -3.02 -13.12
N ILE A 186 0.80 -2.52 -12.75
CA ILE A 186 2.03 -3.31 -12.82
C ILE A 186 2.01 -4.42 -11.78
N PHE A 187 1.58 -4.10 -10.55
CA PHE A 187 1.45 -5.03 -9.45
C PHE A 187 0.41 -6.13 -9.74
N GLU A 188 -0.74 -5.78 -10.32
CA GLU A 188 -1.78 -6.73 -10.74
C GLU A 188 -1.33 -7.73 -11.82
N GLY A 189 -0.16 -7.51 -12.43
CA GLY A 189 0.44 -8.50 -13.32
C GLY A 189 0.94 -9.76 -12.60
N LEU A 190 1.09 -9.71 -11.28
CA LEU A 190 1.52 -10.83 -10.44
C LEU A 190 0.34 -11.76 -10.10
N PRO A 191 0.56 -13.06 -9.85
CA PRO A 191 -0.48 -13.94 -9.33
C PRO A 191 -0.89 -13.52 -7.90
N ASN A 192 -2.11 -13.85 -7.50
CA ASN A 192 -2.65 -13.61 -6.15
C ASN A 192 -2.69 -12.13 -5.73
N THR A 193 -2.92 -11.24 -6.70
CA THR A 193 -2.94 -9.79 -6.49
C THR A 193 -4.26 -9.15 -6.85
N GLY A 194 -4.41 -7.89 -6.44
CA GLY A 194 -5.55 -7.05 -6.80
C GLY A 194 -6.77 -7.30 -5.93
N MET A 195 -7.95 -6.99 -6.48
CA MET A 195 -9.20 -7.01 -5.73
C MET A 195 -9.64 -8.45 -5.41
N PRO A 196 -9.74 -8.85 -4.13
CA PRO A 196 -10.16 -10.20 -3.77
C PRO A 196 -11.66 -10.40 -3.99
N THR A 197 -12.04 -11.65 -4.29
CA THR A 197 -13.44 -12.06 -4.21
C THR A 197 -13.87 -12.16 -2.75
N ALA A 198 -15.17 -12.05 -2.49
CA ALA A 198 -15.70 -12.15 -1.14
C ALA A 198 -15.47 -13.57 -0.60
N PHE A 199 -15.09 -13.67 0.68
CA PHE A 199 -15.09 -14.93 1.43
C PHE A 199 -16.28 -14.94 2.39
N GLU A 200 -16.93 -16.09 2.54
CA GLU A 200 -18.11 -16.22 3.42
C GLU A 200 -17.79 -15.94 4.89
N ASP A 201 -16.67 -16.48 5.35
CA ASP A 201 -16.19 -16.41 6.73
C ASP A 201 -14.66 -16.56 6.76
N PHE A 202 -14.07 -16.36 7.95
CA PHE A 202 -12.63 -16.45 8.11
C PHE A 202 -12.11 -17.88 7.87
N GLU A 203 -12.87 -18.91 8.23
CA GLU A 203 -12.44 -20.30 8.02
C GLU A 203 -12.34 -20.64 6.52
N THR A 204 -13.22 -20.09 5.68
CA THR A 204 -13.16 -20.25 4.22
C THR A 204 -11.93 -19.55 3.64
N PHE A 205 -11.60 -18.34 4.11
CA PHE A 205 -10.36 -17.66 3.75
C PHE A 205 -9.13 -18.46 4.20
N ARG A 206 -9.09 -18.91 5.47
CA ARG A 206 -8.00 -19.71 6.03
C ARG A 206 -7.79 -21.03 5.28
N ARG A 207 -8.87 -21.70 4.87
CA ARG A 207 -8.79 -22.90 4.03
C ARG A 207 -8.20 -22.59 2.65
N PHE A 208 -8.54 -21.45 2.05
CA PHE A 208 -7.93 -21.00 0.81
C PHE A 208 -6.43 -20.72 1.00
N GLU A 209 -6.05 -19.92 2.00
CA GLU A 209 -4.64 -19.65 2.36
C GLU A 209 -3.85 -20.95 2.55
N ARG A 210 -4.35 -21.88 3.37
CA ARG A 210 -3.73 -23.20 3.58
C ARG A 210 -3.56 -23.97 2.27
N THR A 211 -4.59 -23.97 1.41
CA THR A 211 -4.51 -24.66 0.11
C THR A 211 -3.42 -24.06 -0.77
N MET A 212 -3.31 -22.73 -0.81
CA MET A 212 -2.29 -22.04 -1.62
C MET A 212 -0.88 -22.39 -1.15
N VAL A 213 -0.67 -22.45 0.17
CA VAL A 213 0.61 -22.81 0.80
C VAL A 213 0.94 -24.31 0.59
N GLU A 214 0.02 -25.21 0.96
CA GLU A 214 0.25 -26.67 0.92
C GLU A 214 0.43 -27.21 -0.51
N THR A 215 -0.15 -26.54 -1.51
CA THR A 215 0.03 -26.89 -2.93
C THR A 215 1.28 -26.27 -3.57
N GLY A 216 2.02 -25.43 -2.83
CA GLY A 216 3.17 -24.68 -3.36
C GLY A 216 2.79 -23.59 -4.37
N SER A 217 1.52 -23.18 -4.39
CA SER A 217 1.06 -22.04 -5.21
C SER A 217 1.65 -20.71 -4.70
N ILE A 218 1.88 -20.63 -3.38
CA ILE A 218 2.66 -19.61 -2.69
C ILE A 218 3.63 -20.26 -1.69
N ASN A 219 4.74 -19.60 -1.38
CA ASN A 219 5.72 -20.08 -0.40
C ASN A 219 5.25 -19.84 1.05
N ASP A 220 4.62 -18.69 1.27
CA ASP A 220 4.08 -18.26 2.54
C ASP A 220 2.85 -17.37 2.30
N ARG A 221 2.09 -17.11 3.36
CA ARG A 221 0.83 -16.36 3.31
C ARG A 221 0.99 -14.92 2.86
N GLY A 222 2.17 -14.32 3.06
CA GLY A 222 2.50 -12.96 2.68
C GLY A 222 2.37 -12.75 1.16
N GLU A 223 2.53 -13.81 0.37
CA GLU A 223 2.38 -13.81 -1.09
C GLU A 223 0.90 -13.82 -1.58
N LEU A 224 -0.07 -13.63 -0.67
CA LEU A 224 -1.44 -13.23 -1.02
C LEU A 224 -1.53 -11.70 -1.07
N TRP A 225 -1.01 -11.07 -2.12
CA TRP A 225 -0.93 -9.62 -2.24
C TRP A 225 -2.23 -8.95 -2.70
N TYR A 226 -3.34 -9.28 -2.04
CA TYR A 226 -4.62 -8.62 -2.29
C TYR A 226 -4.62 -7.16 -1.85
N ASP A 227 -5.45 -6.34 -2.49
CA ASP A 227 -5.59 -4.90 -2.17
C ASP A 227 -6.07 -4.65 -0.72
N VAL A 228 -6.78 -5.64 -0.16
CA VAL A 228 -7.18 -5.73 1.24
C VAL A 228 -7.20 -7.20 1.68
N ARG A 229 -6.79 -7.51 2.92
CA ARG A 229 -6.91 -8.87 3.48
C ARG A 229 -6.96 -8.86 5.01
N PRO A 230 -7.56 -9.87 5.64
CA PRO A 230 -7.25 -10.20 7.03
C PRO A 230 -5.80 -10.70 7.12
N HIS A 231 -5.00 -10.11 8.01
CA HIS A 231 -3.65 -10.55 8.30
C HIS A 231 -3.67 -11.57 9.44
N SER A 232 -3.66 -12.86 9.06
CA SER A 232 -3.93 -13.99 9.95
C SER A 232 -2.82 -14.27 11.00
N GLU A 233 -1.72 -13.51 10.93
CA GLU A 233 -0.63 -13.52 11.91
C GLU A 233 -0.65 -12.31 12.85
N HIS A 234 -1.20 -11.18 12.40
CA HIS A 234 -1.20 -9.93 13.19
C HIS A 234 -2.56 -9.60 13.80
N GLY A 235 -3.63 -10.32 13.40
CA GLY A 235 -4.98 -10.02 13.89
C GLY A 235 -5.55 -8.72 13.35
N THR A 236 -5.11 -8.31 12.16
CA THR A 236 -5.47 -7.02 11.57
C THR A 236 -6.25 -7.20 10.29
N VAL A 237 -6.95 -6.15 9.87
CA VAL A 237 -7.30 -5.95 8.46
C VAL A 237 -6.27 -5.01 7.86
N GLU A 238 -5.68 -5.44 6.76
CA GLU A 238 -4.58 -4.75 6.09
C GLU A 238 -5.06 -4.17 4.76
N VAL A 239 -4.92 -2.86 4.59
CA VAL A 239 -5.18 -2.14 3.33
C VAL A 239 -3.86 -1.86 2.63
N ARG A 240 -3.71 -2.30 1.38
CA ARG A 240 -2.44 -2.25 0.60
C ARG A 240 -2.53 -1.47 -0.71
N THR A 241 -3.69 -0.85 -0.92
CA THR A 241 -4.04 -0.18 -2.18
C THR A 241 -3.20 1.08 -2.45
N PRO A 242 -2.91 1.96 -1.48
CA PRO A 242 -2.25 3.24 -1.76
C PRO A 242 -0.83 3.13 -2.36
N ASP A 243 -0.49 4.06 -3.25
CA ASP A 243 0.89 4.28 -3.69
C ASP A 243 1.74 4.89 -2.55
N GLY A 244 3.06 4.68 -2.56
CA GLY A 244 3.99 5.35 -1.64
C GLY A 244 3.94 6.89 -1.75
N GLN A 245 4.05 7.59 -0.60
CA GLN A 245 3.93 9.05 -0.49
C GLN A 245 5.17 9.66 0.17
N ALA A 246 5.74 10.72 -0.40
CA ALA A 246 6.88 11.42 0.21
C ALA A 246 6.45 12.24 1.44
N ASP A 247 5.28 12.87 1.38
CA ASP A 247 4.75 13.70 2.44
C ASP A 247 4.08 12.84 3.55
N PRO A 248 4.57 12.90 4.81
CA PRO A 248 4.01 12.12 5.92
C PRO A 248 2.57 12.51 6.26
N ASP A 249 2.15 13.75 6.00
CA ASP A 249 0.76 14.15 6.24
C ASP A 249 -0.20 13.45 5.28
N ARG A 250 0.23 13.17 4.05
CA ARG A 250 -0.55 12.38 3.09
C ARG A 250 -0.70 10.94 3.53
N VAL A 251 0.37 10.33 4.04
CA VAL A 251 0.33 8.98 4.62
C VAL A 251 -0.68 8.94 5.75
N PHE A 252 -0.57 9.89 6.67
CA PHE A 252 -1.40 9.89 7.86
C PHE A 252 -2.88 10.13 7.56
N ALA A 253 -3.21 10.86 6.49
CA ALA A 253 -4.60 10.98 6.02
C ALA A 253 -5.21 9.62 5.62
N PHE A 254 -4.43 8.72 5.01
CA PHE A 254 -4.87 7.35 4.73
C PHE A 254 -4.97 6.51 5.99
N VAL A 255 -4.05 6.69 6.96
CA VAL A 255 -4.10 6.00 8.25
C VAL A 255 -5.35 6.39 9.03
N GLU A 256 -5.64 7.69 9.16
CA GLU A 256 -6.84 8.23 9.82
C GLU A 256 -8.12 7.67 9.18
N TYR A 257 -8.21 7.73 7.86
CA TYR A 257 -9.37 7.21 7.13
C TYR A 257 -9.54 5.70 7.31
N THR A 258 -8.46 4.93 7.21
CA THR A 258 -8.53 3.46 7.33
C THR A 258 -8.95 3.05 8.74
N ALA A 259 -8.40 3.68 9.77
CA ALA A 259 -8.78 3.44 11.16
C ALA A 259 -10.27 3.72 11.38
N ALA A 260 -10.75 4.91 10.98
CA ALA A 260 -12.14 5.30 11.15
C ALA A 260 -13.11 4.41 10.36
N LEU A 261 -12.74 4.02 9.14
CA LEU A 261 -13.56 3.16 8.29
C LEU A 261 -13.64 1.73 8.87
N VAL A 262 -12.53 1.17 9.35
CA VAL A 262 -12.52 -0.16 9.99
C VAL A 262 -13.34 -0.15 11.27
N GLU A 263 -13.23 0.89 12.10
CA GLU A 263 -14.04 1.03 13.32
C GLU A 263 -15.54 1.13 13.01
N ASP A 264 -15.94 1.93 12.02
CA ASP A 264 -17.34 2.05 11.60
C ASP A 264 -17.88 0.72 11.04
N LEU A 265 -17.12 0.03 10.19
CA LEU A 265 -17.51 -1.27 9.66
C LEU A 265 -17.59 -2.34 10.75
N ALA A 266 -16.65 -2.34 11.70
CA ALA A 266 -16.67 -3.24 12.84
C ALA A 266 -17.92 -3.00 13.73
N ALA A 267 -18.32 -1.76 13.95
CA ALA A 267 -19.54 -1.43 14.68
C ALA A 267 -20.80 -1.94 13.96
N ARG A 268 -20.87 -1.81 12.64
CA ARG A 268 -21.99 -2.33 11.83
C ARG A 268 -22.10 -3.85 11.86
N TYR A 269 -20.96 -4.54 11.87
CA TYR A 269 -20.93 -5.99 12.05
C TYR A 269 -21.53 -6.40 13.40
N GLU A 270 -21.19 -5.70 14.48
CA GLU A 270 -21.76 -5.95 15.81
C GLU A 270 -23.27 -5.64 15.88
N ASP A 271 -23.72 -4.64 15.13
CA ASP A 271 -25.15 -4.34 14.97
C ASP A 271 -25.89 -5.36 14.08
N GLY A 272 -25.18 -6.35 13.52
CA GLY A 272 -25.74 -7.43 12.71
C GLY A 272 -26.10 -7.02 11.28
N GLU A 273 -25.45 -5.99 10.73
CA GLU A 273 -25.65 -5.59 9.34
C GLU A 273 -25.24 -6.71 8.37
N THR A 274 -26.12 -7.03 7.42
CA THR A 274 -25.76 -7.95 6.34
C THR A 274 -24.85 -7.26 5.36
N GLY A 275 -23.67 -7.83 5.12
CA GLY A 275 -22.71 -7.32 4.16
C GLY A 275 -23.25 -7.26 2.74
N ARG A 276 -22.68 -6.39 1.92
CA ARG A 276 -23.06 -6.24 0.52
C ARG A 276 -22.33 -7.29 -0.31
N ASN A 277 -23.08 -8.09 -1.06
CA ASN A 277 -22.50 -9.01 -2.02
C ASN A 277 -22.05 -8.27 -3.29
N HIS A 278 -20.98 -7.50 -3.16
CA HIS A 278 -20.36 -6.80 -4.27
C HIS A 278 -19.81 -7.80 -5.29
N ARG A 279 -20.33 -7.72 -6.51
CA ARG A 279 -19.73 -8.40 -7.65
C ARG A 279 -18.31 -7.89 -7.88
N ARG A 280 -17.44 -8.76 -8.40
CA ARG A 280 -16.06 -8.41 -8.69
C ARG A 280 -15.94 -7.43 -9.85
N GLU A 281 -16.78 -7.54 -10.86
CA GLU A 281 -16.65 -6.75 -12.08
C GLU A 281 -16.83 -5.23 -11.86
N PRO A 282 -17.82 -4.76 -11.07
CA PRO A 282 -17.92 -3.36 -10.68
C PRO A 282 -16.78 -2.88 -9.77
N LEU A 283 -16.27 -3.74 -8.88
CA LEU A 283 -15.10 -3.40 -8.06
C LEU A 283 -13.85 -3.20 -8.94
N ASP A 284 -13.63 -4.09 -9.91
CA ASP A 284 -12.53 -4.00 -10.88
C ASP A 284 -12.68 -2.76 -11.78
N GLU A 285 -13.90 -2.40 -12.19
CA GLU A 285 -14.18 -1.18 -12.96
C GLU A 285 -13.91 0.08 -12.13
N ASN A 286 -14.35 0.14 -10.88
CA ASN A 286 -14.04 1.26 -9.99
C ASN A 286 -12.55 1.38 -9.73
N LYS A 287 -11.85 0.26 -9.53
CA LYS A 287 -10.38 0.24 -9.42
C LYS A 287 -9.72 0.79 -10.69
N TRP A 288 -10.19 0.38 -11.87
CA TRP A 288 -9.69 0.91 -13.15
C TRP A 288 -9.88 2.42 -13.28
N ARG A 289 -11.07 2.93 -12.94
CA ARG A 289 -11.37 4.37 -12.98
C ARG A 289 -10.47 5.15 -12.03
N ALA A 290 -10.33 4.67 -10.79
CA ALA A 290 -9.44 5.27 -9.80
C ALA A 290 -7.98 5.35 -10.28
N LEU A 291 -7.40 4.23 -10.73
CA LEU A 291 -6.01 4.22 -11.15
C LEU A 291 -5.76 4.97 -12.47
N ARG A 292 -6.78 5.10 -13.33
CA ARG A 292 -6.67 5.79 -14.62
C ARG A 292 -6.81 7.29 -14.48
N TYR A 293 -7.78 7.75 -13.69
CA TYR A 293 -8.20 9.15 -13.64
C TYR A 293 -7.78 9.87 -12.35
N GLY A 294 -7.34 9.15 -11.32
CA GLY A 294 -6.89 9.78 -10.07
C GLY A 294 -8.00 10.65 -9.48
N HIS A 295 -7.69 11.91 -9.17
CA HIS A 295 -8.65 12.85 -8.58
C HIS A 295 -9.86 13.17 -9.47
N ASP A 296 -9.75 12.98 -10.79
CA ASP A 296 -10.85 13.18 -11.75
C ASP A 296 -11.77 11.95 -11.88
N ALA A 297 -11.58 10.91 -11.06
CA ALA A 297 -12.36 9.69 -11.17
C ALA A 297 -13.85 9.91 -10.84
N GLU A 298 -14.71 9.33 -11.67
CA GLU A 298 -16.12 9.09 -11.34
C GLU A 298 -16.31 7.58 -11.13
N LEU A 299 -16.82 7.17 -9.96
CA LEU A 299 -16.99 5.77 -9.58
C LEU A 299 -18.45 5.34 -9.72
N LEU A 300 -18.69 4.08 -10.05
CA LEU A 300 -20.03 3.50 -10.15
C LEU A 300 -20.78 3.57 -8.81
N THR A 301 -22.07 3.88 -8.87
CA THR A 301 -22.99 3.73 -7.72
C THR A 301 -23.12 2.26 -7.30
N PRO A 302 -23.47 1.93 -6.05
CA PRO A 302 -23.73 0.55 -5.63
C PRO A 302 -24.79 -0.17 -6.47
N GLU A 303 -25.77 0.59 -7.00
CA GLU A 303 -26.88 0.10 -7.83
C GLU A 303 -26.50 -0.06 -9.31
N TRP A 304 -25.31 0.39 -9.73
CA TRP A 304 -24.80 0.39 -11.11
C TRP A 304 -25.70 1.14 -12.12
N ASP A 305 -26.46 2.12 -11.65
CA ASP A 305 -27.35 2.95 -12.44
C ASP A 305 -26.74 4.31 -12.82
N GLY A 306 -25.54 4.61 -12.30
CA GLY A 306 -24.84 5.86 -12.58
C GLY A 306 -23.43 5.91 -12.00
N THR A 307 -22.91 7.13 -11.91
CA THR A 307 -21.58 7.43 -11.37
C THR A 307 -21.65 8.57 -10.38
N VAL A 308 -20.68 8.63 -9.47
CA VAL A 308 -20.49 9.70 -8.49
C VAL A 308 -19.03 10.15 -8.56
N GLY A 309 -18.81 11.47 -8.60
CA GLY A 309 -17.46 12.04 -8.63
C GLY A 309 -16.71 11.81 -7.33
N LEU A 310 -15.38 11.69 -7.42
CA LEU A 310 -14.54 11.43 -6.25
C LEU A 310 -14.73 12.47 -5.12
N GLY A 311 -14.81 13.75 -5.45
CA GLY A 311 -15.00 14.82 -4.45
C GLY A 311 -16.27 14.63 -3.62
N GLU A 312 -17.38 14.23 -4.24
CA GLU A 312 -18.63 13.95 -3.52
C GLU A 312 -18.51 12.72 -2.61
N LEU A 313 -17.77 11.68 -3.04
CA LEU A 313 -17.50 10.52 -2.19
C LEU A 313 -16.61 10.88 -1.01
N VAL A 314 -15.59 11.70 -1.23
CA VAL A 314 -14.70 12.22 -0.18
C VAL A 314 -15.49 13.02 0.83
N ASP A 315 -16.36 13.94 0.39
CA ASP A 315 -17.20 14.73 1.29
C ASP A 315 -18.12 13.84 2.14
N ARG A 316 -18.80 12.88 1.51
CA ARG A 316 -19.68 11.92 2.22
C ARG A 316 -18.92 11.11 3.26
N GLU A 317 -17.73 10.63 2.92
CA GLU A 317 -16.92 9.81 3.83
C GLU A 317 -16.35 10.65 4.99
N CYS A 318 -15.84 11.85 4.71
CA CYS A 318 -15.38 12.78 5.73
C CYS A 318 -16.50 13.18 6.69
N GLU A 319 -17.71 13.50 6.18
CA GLU A 319 -18.86 13.85 7.01
C GLU A 319 -19.33 12.69 7.89
N ARG A 320 -19.41 11.49 7.30
CA ARG A 320 -19.91 10.29 7.99
C ARG A 320 -18.96 9.78 9.07
N LEU A 321 -17.65 9.79 8.79
CA LEU A 321 -16.62 9.25 9.68
C LEU A 321 -16.03 10.32 10.63
N GLY A 322 -16.30 11.61 10.39
CA GLY A 322 -15.75 12.69 11.20
C GLY A 322 -14.24 12.91 10.99
N VAL A 323 -13.72 12.54 9.82
CA VAL A 323 -12.31 12.68 9.44
C VAL A 323 -12.12 13.79 8.41
N SER A 324 -10.91 14.34 8.28
CA SER A 324 -10.65 15.46 7.37
C SER A 324 -9.48 15.24 6.40
N GLY A 325 -8.63 14.24 6.65
CA GLY A 325 -7.44 13.97 5.84
C GLY A 325 -7.74 13.78 4.35
N LEU A 326 -8.79 13.02 4.00
CA LEU A 326 -9.14 12.78 2.59
C LEU A 326 -9.56 14.05 1.85
N ARG A 327 -10.27 14.97 2.51
CA ARG A 327 -10.65 16.25 1.90
C ARG A 327 -9.42 17.10 1.63
N ALA A 328 -8.48 17.18 2.58
CA ALA A 328 -7.22 17.88 2.37
C ALA A 328 -6.40 17.27 1.22
N LEU A 329 -6.41 15.94 1.08
CA LEU A 329 -5.79 15.25 -0.06
C LEU A 329 -6.44 15.63 -1.40
N TYR A 330 -7.77 15.65 -1.46
CA TYR A 330 -8.52 15.95 -2.68
C TYR A 330 -8.37 17.41 -3.12
N GLU A 331 -8.30 18.35 -2.17
CA GLU A 331 -8.10 19.78 -2.45
C GLU A 331 -6.67 20.11 -2.88
N ALA A 332 -5.70 19.26 -2.54
CA ALA A 332 -4.31 19.40 -2.96
C ALA A 332 -4.08 18.82 -4.37
N GLU A 333 -3.06 19.33 -5.06
CA GLU A 333 -2.62 18.75 -6.34
C GLU A 333 -2.28 17.25 -6.17
N SER A 334 -2.76 16.41 -7.08
CA SER A 334 -2.49 14.97 -7.03
C SER A 334 -1.01 14.67 -7.27
N GLY A 335 -0.49 13.58 -6.71
CA GLY A 335 0.91 13.18 -6.90
C GLY A 335 1.23 12.97 -8.38
N ALA A 336 0.33 12.33 -9.11
CA ALA A 336 0.47 12.10 -10.55
C ALA A 336 0.50 13.39 -11.38
N GLU A 337 -0.37 14.37 -11.10
CA GLU A 337 -0.37 15.66 -11.81
C GLU A 337 0.87 16.48 -11.47
N ARG A 338 1.26 16.52 -10.18
CA ARG A 338 2.48 17.20 -9.74
C ARG A 338 3.71 16.66 -10.47
N GLN A 339 3.85 15.33 -10.57
CA GLN A 339 4.97 14.73 -11.29
C GLN A 339 4.97 15.09 -12.80
N ARG A 340 3.81 15.08 -13.46
CA ARG A 340 3.70 15.47 -14.87
C ARG A 340 4.04 16.94 -15.09
N ARG A 341 3.50 17.82 -14.25
CA ARG A 341 3.77 19.27 -14.31
C ARG A 341 5.26 19.55 -14.14
N LEU A 342 5.90 18.96 -13.12
CA LEU A 342 7.33 19.11 -12.90
C LEU A 342 8.17 18.59 -14.07
N LEU A 343 7.77 17.47 -14.68
CA LEU A 343 8.46 16.95 -15.86
C LEU A 343 8.38 17.92 -17.05
N ASP A 344 7.20 18.50 -17.29
CA ASP A 344 6.95 19.41 -18.41
C ASP A 344 7.63 20.78 -18.21
N GLU A 345 7.63 21.30 -16.98
CA GLU A 345 8.15 22.63 -16.65
C GLU A 345 9.67 22.63 -16.39
N GLU A 346 10.19 21.61 -15.71
CA GLU A 346 11.53 21.60 -15.12
C GLU A 346 12.36 20.36 -15.45
N GLY A 347 11.74 19.29 -15.97
CA GLY A 347 12.40 18.06 -16.38
C GLY A 347 12.51 17.01 -15.27
N LEU A 348 13.11 15.86 -15.61
CA LEU A 348 13.12 14.67 -14.76
C LEU A 348 13.81 14.89 -13.41
N ASP A 349 14.86 15.71 -13.34
CA ASP A 349 15.58 15.97 -12.10
C ASP A 349 14.69 16.64 -11.05
N ALA A 350 13.80 17.56 -11.48
CA ALA A 350 12.83 18.19 -10.59
C ALA A 350 11.79 17.20 -10.09
N VAL A 351 11.37 16.25 -10.93
CA VAL A 351 10.47 15.17 -10.51
C VAL A 351 11.14 14.31 -9.45
N CYS A 352 12.39 13.85 -9.68
CA CYS A 352 13.12 13.03 -8.71
C CYS A 352 13.31 13.76 -7.38
N ALA A 353 13.73 15.03 -7.40
CA ALA A 353 13.89 15.84 -6.20
C ALA A 353 12.59 16.00 -5.41
N ALA A 354 11.45 16.09 -6.11
CA ALA A 354 10.13 16.23 -5.51
C ALA A 354 9.60 14.95 -4.83
N LEU A 355 10.26 13.80 -5.03
CA LEU A 355 9.93 12.51 -4.42
C LEU A 355 10.82 12.19 -3.21
N LEU A 356 11.90 12.95 -2.98
CA LEU A 356 12.79 12.74 -1.84
C LEU A 356 12.03 12.95 -0.53
N LEU A 357 12.35 12.12 0.46
CA LEU A 357 11.92 12.33 1.84
C LEU A 357 12.70 13.52 2.42
N GLY A 358 11.98 14.39 3.14
CA GLY A 358 12.61 15.39 3.99
C GLY A 358 13.15 14.78 5.28
N PRO A 359 14.13 15.41 5.94
CA PRO A 359 14.59 15.01 7.28
C PRO A 359 13.49 15.16 8.35
#